data_AF-A0A3D4JPT3-F1
#
_entry.id   AF-A0A3D4JPT3-F1
#
_cell.length_a   1.000
_cell.length_b   1.000
_cell.length_c   1.000
_cell.angle_alpha   90.00
_cell.angle_beta   90.00
_cell.angle_gamma   90.00
#
_symmetry.space_group_name_H-M   'P 1'
#
loop_
_entity.id
_entity.type
_entity.pdbx_description
1 polymer ?
#
loop_
_entity_poly.entity_id
_entity_poly.type
_entity_poly.pdbx_seq_one_letter_code
_entity_poly.pdbx_strand_id
1 'polypeptide(L)' 'MKTLFAFIIINIVFFTVGCFISYFVFDYFNPPVTEDGHPVMPIGNAIYSVVTSFVLTILLFILIRKYIAEKF' A
#
# COMPACT_ATOMS: atom_id res chain seq x y z
N MET A 1 -0.88 20.93 -15.95
CA MET A 1 0.30 20.03 -15.82
C MET A 1 0.88 19.99 -14.41
N LYS A 2 1.17 21.13 -13.75
CA LYS A 2 1.74 21.18 -12.39
C LYS A 2 0.92 20.41 -11.34
N THR A 3 -0.40 20.54 -11.36
CA THR A 3 -1.32 19.82 -10.47
C THR A 3 -1.30 18.31 -10.67
N LEU A 4 -1.28 17.85 -11.93
CA LEU A 4 -1.19 16.43 -12.29
C LEU A 4 0.11 15.80 -11.76
N PHE A 5 1.22 16.52 -11.86
CA PHE A 5 2.51 16.06 -11.34
C PHE A 5 2.52 15.93 -9.82
N ALA A 6 1.95 16.91 -9.10
CA ALA A 6 1.78 16.84 -7.66
C ALA A 6 0.89 15.64 -7.24
N PHE A 7 -0.20 15.37 -7.99
CA PHE A 7 -1.04 14.21 -7.75
C PHE A 7 -0.29 12.89 -7.89
N ILE A 8 0.53 12.75 -8.94
CA ILE A 8 1.32 11.53 -9.15
C ILE A 8 2.31 11.33 -8.00
N ILE A 9 3.02 12.38 -7.58
CA ILE A 9 3.97 12.30 -6.46
C ILE A 9 3.26 11.87 -5.18
N ILE A 10 2.11 12.46 -4.86
CA ILE A 10 1.33 12.09 -3.66
C ILE A 10 0.93 10.62 -3.71
N ASN A 11 0.46 10.12 -4.85
CA ASN A 11 0.09 8.70 -4.99
C ASN A 11 1.28 7.76 -4.80
N ILE A 12 2.46 8.12 -5.34
CA ILE A 12 3.69 7.34 -5.13
C ILE A 12 4.05 7.29 -3.65
N VAL A 13 4.03 8.44 -2.96
CA VAL A 13 4.33 8.51 -1.52
C VAL A 13 3.34 7.67 -0.72
N PHE A 14 2.04 7.79 -0.99
CA PHE A 14 1.01 6.99 -0.34
C PHE A 14 1.20 5.49 -0.58
N PHE A 15 1.50 5.11 -1.81
CA PHE A 15 1.77 3.72 -2.16
C PHE A 15 2.98 3.18 -1.40
N THR A 16 4.11 3.91 -1.39
CA THR A 16 5.31 3.50 -0.69
C THR A 16 5.06 3.34 0.81
N VAL A 17 4.46 4.34 1.45
CA VAL A 17 4.13 4.29 2.89
C VAL A 17 3.15 3.14 3.19
N GLY A 18 2.15 2.95 2.33
CA GLY A 18 1.19 1.85 2.41
C GLY A 18 1.88 0.49 2.37
N CYS A 19 2.88 0.31 1.49
CA CYS A 19 3.63 -0.94 1.39
C CYS A 19 4.35 -1.27 2.69
N PHE A 20 5.03 -0.27 3.29
CA PHE A 20 5.70 -0.46 4.58
C PHE A 20 4.72 -0.82 5.69
N ILE A 21 3.63 -0.06 5.83
CA ILE A 21 2.62 -0.31 6.87
C ILE A 21 2.00 -1.70 6.70
N SER A 22 1.55 -2.03 5.49
CA SER A 22 0.90 -3.31 5.19
C SER A 22 1.85 -4.47 5.41
N TYR A 23 3.14 -4.32 5.07
CA TYR A 23 4.15 -5.32 5.35
C TYR A 23 4.27 -5.61 6.84
N PHE A 24 4.43 -4.58 7.68
CA PHE A 24 4.49 -4.77 9.14
C PHE A 24 3.22 -5.38 9.71
N VAL A 25 2.05 -5.00 9.18
CA VAL A 25 0.77 -5.59 9.58
C VAL A 25 0.72 -7.07 9.24
N PHE A 26 1.08 -7.47 8.02
CA PHE A 26 1.07 -8.87 7.63
C PHE A 26 2.12 -9.69 8.38
N ASP A 27 3.30 -9.13 8.62
CA ASP A 27 4.35 -9.79 9.37
C ASP A 27 3.98 -9.99 10.85
N TYR A 28 3.22 -9.05 11.42
CA TYR A 28 2.69 -9.17 12.79
C TYR A 28 1.62 -10.26 12.91
N PHE A 29 0.67 -10.34 11.96
CA PHE A 29 -0.44 -11.29 12.03
C PHE A 29 -0.11 -12.68 11.50
N ASN A 30 0.77 -12.77 10.50
CA ASN A 30 1.14 -14.02 9.84
C ASN A 30 2.66 -14.05 9.58
N PRO A 31 3.48 -14.12 10.65
CA PRO A 31 4.92 -14.19 10.51
C PRO A 31 5.30 -15.47 9.75
N PRO A 32 6.15 -15.38 8.72
CA PRO A 32 6.62 -16.57 7.99
C PRO A 32 7.52 -17.43 8.88
N VAL A 33 7.03 -18.60 9.24
CA VAL A 33 7.79 -19.61 9.97
C VAL A 33 7.87 -20.89 9.15
N THR A 34 8.98 -21.62 9.24
CA THR A 34 9.06 -23.00 8.73
C THR A 34 8.15 -23.93 9.55
N GLU A 35 7.94 -25.15 9.05
CA GLU A 35 7.26 -26.22 9.80
C GLU A 35 7.94 -26.49 11.16
N ASP A 36 9.25 -26.27 11.24
CA ASP A 36 10.06 -26.39 12.46
C ASP A 36 10.05 -25.12 13.34
N GLY A 37 9.32 -24.08 12.95
CA GLY A 37 9.17 -22.83 13.73
C GLY A 37 10.31 -21.82 13.57
N HIS A 38 11.23 -22.02 12.62
CA HIS A 38 12.31 -21.05 12.36
C HIS A 38 11.81 -19.90 11.47
N PRO A 39 12.25 -18.65 11.72
CA PRO A 39 11.85 -17.51 10.92
C PRO A 39 12.38 -17.64 9.48
N VAL A 40 11.50 -17.41 8.51
CA VAL A 40 11.82 -17.39 7.07
C VAL A 40 11.70 -15.96 6.56
N MET A 41 12.33 -15.68 5.42
CA MET A 41 12.14 -14.39 4.77
C MET A 41 10.66 -14.18 4.35
N PRO A 42 9.99 -13.09 4.77
CA PRO A 42 8.57 -12.77 4.49
C PRO A 42 8.29 -12.34 3.04
N ILE A 43 8.77 -13.10 2.06
CA ILE A 43 8.57 -12.78 0.63
C ILE A 43 7.08 -12.75 0.29
N GLY A 44 6.29 -13.69 0.82
CA GLY A 44 4.83 -13.71 0.64
C GLY A 44 4.17 -12.43 1.17
N ASN A 45 4.50 -12.03 2.39
CA ASN A 45 3.97 -10.80 3.01
C ASN A 45 4.41 -9.54 2.26
N ALA A 46 5.61 -9.52 1.68
CA ALA A 46 6.07 -8.44 0.81
C ALA A 46 5.26 -8.35 -0.50
N ILE A 47 4.89 -9.48 -1.11
CA ILE A 47 4.03 -9.48 -2.29
C ILE A 47 2.62 -9.01 -1.92
N TYR A 48 2.06 -9.51 -0.81
CA TYR A 48 0.74 -9.09 -0.35
C TYR A 48 0.72 -7.60 0.00
N SER A 49 1.75 -7.07 0.65
CA SER A 49 1.81 -5.63 0.99
C SER A 49 1.79 -4.74 -0.25
N VAL A 50 2.50 -5.14 -1.32
CA VAL A 50 2.50 -4.44 -2.61
C VAL A 50 1.11 -4.46 -3.24
N VAL A 51 0.47 -5.63 -3.33
CA VAL A 51 -0.86 -5.77 -3.95
C VAL A 51 -1.91 -4.99 -3.14
N THR A 52 -1.93 -5.13 -1.83
CA THR A 52 -2.86 -4.43 -0.94
C THR A 52 -2.69 -2.91 -1.03
N SER A 53 -1.45 -2.42 -1.03
CA SER A 53 -1.17 -0.99 -1.11
C SER A 53 -1.51 -0.40 -2.47
N PHE A 54 -1.35 -1.19 -3.54
CA PHE A 54 -1.75 -0.78 -4.89
C PHE A 54 -3.27 -0.58 -4.97
N VAL A 55 -4.05 -1.56 -4.49
CA VAL A 55 -5.52 -1.47 -4.44
C VAL A 55 -5.97 -0.30 -3.57
N LEU A 56 -5.39 -0.12 -2.39
CA LEU A 56 -5.70 1.02 -1.50
C LEU A 56 -5.40 2.37 -2.17
N THR A 57 -4.28 2.48 -2.88
CA THR A 57 -3.89 3.70 -3.57
C THR A 57 -4.89 4.04 -4.69
N ILE A 58 -5.35 3.04 -5.45
CA ILE A 58 -6.39 3.24 -6.47
C ILE A 58 -7.70 3.73 -5.84
N LEU A 59 -8.14 3.09 -4.75
CA LEU A 59 -9.37 3.49 -4.06
C LEU A 59 -9.27 4.91 -3.52
N LEU A 60 -8.15 5.27 -2.90
CA LEU A 60 -7.88 6.63 -2.43
C LEU A 60 -7.89 7.63 -3.59
N PHE A 61 -7.26 7.30 -4.72
CA PHE A 61 -7.28 8.16 -5.89
C PHE A 61 -8.69 8.44 -6.39
N ILE A 62 -9.53 7.39 -6.51
CA ILE A 62 -10.94 7.51 -6.92
C ILE A 62 -11.72 8.38 -5.92
N LEU A 63 -11.56 8.13 -4.62
CA LEU A 63 -12.25 8.87 -3.55
C LEU A 63 -11.86 10.35 -3.55
N ILE A 64 -10.58 10.67 -3.66
CA ILE A 64 -10.09 12.05 -3.70
C ILE A 64 -10.63 12.76 -4.95
N ARG A 65 -10.60 12.10 -6.12
CA ARG A 65 -11.16 12.65 -7.36
C ARG A 65 -12.65 12.93 -7.23
N LYS A 66 -13.41 12.01 -6.65
CA LYS A 66 -14.84 12.20 -6.39
C LYS A 66 -15.09 13.35 -5.43
N TYR A 67 -14.38 13.41 -4.30
CA TYR A 67 -14.53 14.47 -3.31
C TYR A 67 -14.20 15.87 -3.86
N ILE A 68 -13.17 15.98 -4.71
CA ILE A 68 -12.83 17.24 -5.37
C ILE A 68 -13.91 17.64 -6.37
N ALA A 69 -14.47 16.69 -7.15
CA ALA A 69 -15.51 16.95 -8.14
C ALA A 69 -16.89 17.27 -7.54
N GLU A 70 -17.18 16.84 -6.30
CA GLU A 70 -18.41 17.24 -5.59
C GLU A 70 -18.30 18.63 -4.94
N LYS A 71 -17.08 19.14 -4.75
CA LYS A 71 -16.81 20.39 -4.02
C LYS A 71 -16.53 21.59 -4.92
N PHE A 72 -16.31 21.38 -6.21
CA PHE A 72 -16.05 22.38 -7.25
C PHE A 72 -16.90 22.11 -8.48
#